data_AF-A0A655NW56-F1
#
_entry.id   AF-A0A655NW56-F1
#
_cell.length_a   1.000
_cell.length_b   1.000
_cell.length_c   1.000
_cell.angle_alpha   90.00
_cell.angle_beta   90.00
_cell.angle_gamma   90.00
#
_symmetry.space_group_name_H-M   'P 1'
#
loop_
_entity.id
_entity.type
_entity.pdbx_description
1 polymer ?
#
loop_
_entity_poly.entity_id
_entity_poly.type
_entity_poly.pdbx_seq_one_letter_code
_entity_poly.pdbx_strand_id
1 'polypeptide(L)'
;MFLDLKFHDIPNTCSKAVKAAAELGVWMVNVHASGGERMMAASREILEPYGKERPLLIGVTVLTSMESADLQGIGILSAPQDHVLRLATLAKNAGLDGVVCSAQEASLLKQHLGREFKLVTPGIRPAGSEQGDQRRIMTPAQAIASGSDYLVIGRPITQAAHPEVVLEEINSSLV
;
A
#
# COMPACT_ATOMS: atom_id res chain seq x y z
N MET A 1 -3.97 -0.49 14.23
CA MET A 1 -3.07 0.54 13.67
C MET A 1 -2.28 -0.03 12.50
N PHE A 2 -2.14 0.71 11.40
CA PHE A 2 -1.19 0.41 10.32
C PHE A 2 0.12 1.20 10.56
N LEU A 3 1.23 0.48 10.71
CA LEU A 3 2.57 1.06 10.91
C LEU A 3 3.28 1.24 9.56
N ASP A 4 3.20 2.45 9.01
CA ASP A 4 3.68 2.79 7.67
C ASP A 4 5.13 3.33 7.67
N LEU A 5 6.10 2.47 8.06
CA LEU A 5 7.53 2.83 8.13
C LEU A 5 8.32 2.45 6.86
N LYS A 6 7.71 1.69 5.94
CA LYS A 6 8.27 1.31 4.63
C LYS A 6 9.68 0.72 4.74
N PHE A 7 9.88 -0.29 5.60
CA PHE A 7 11.21 -0.84 5.83
C PHE A 7 11.87 -1.32 4.52
N HIS A 8 13.14 -0.97 4.35
CA HIS A 8 13.92 -1.25 3.16
C HIS A 8 15.40 -1.37 3.52
N ASP A 9 15.86 -2.61 3.69
CA ASP A 9 17.23 -2.91 4.12
C ASP A 9 17.59 -4.33 3.68
N ILE A 10 18.77 -4.84 4.07
CA ILE A 10 19.12 -6.24 3.91
C ILE A 10 18.12 -7.16 4.66
N PRO A 11 17.95 -8.42 4.22
CA PRO A 11 16.90 -9.31 4.75
C PRO A 11 16.86 -9.43 6.28
N ASN A 12 18.02 -9.58 6.93
CA ASN A 12 18.10 -9.76 8.39
C ASN A 12 17.69 -8.51 9.18
N THR A 13 18.03 -7.31 8.70
CA THR A 13 17.65 -6.07 9.39
C THR A 13 16.17 -5.80 9.19
N CYS A 14 15.69 -5.94 7.95
CA CYS A 14 14.29 -5.73 7.61
C CYS A 14 13.36 -6.70 8.37
N SER A 15 13.69 -8.00 8.40
CA SER A 15 12.88 -8.99 9.12
C SER A 15 12.83 -8.71 10.62
N LYS A 16 13.94 -8.29 11.24
CA LYS A 16 13.96 -7.90 12.67
C LYS A 16 13.13 -6.65 12.95
N ALA A 17 13.11 -5.67 12.05
CA ALA A 17 12.26 -4.50 12.17
C ALA A 17 10.77 -4.87 12.06
N VAL A 18 10.43 -5.76 11.12
CA VAL A 18 9.08 -6.32 10.97
C VAL A 18 8.67 -7.14 12.20
N LYS A 19 9.59 -7.90 12.79
CA LYS A 19 9.37 -8.60 14.06
C LYS A 19 9.06 -7.61 15.19
N ALA A 20 9.82 -6.53 15.32
CA ALA A 20 9.54 -5.50 16.32
C ALA A 20 8.15 -4.86 16.14
N ALA A 21 7.71 -4.67 14.89
CA ALA A 21 6.34 -4.23 14.61
C ALA A 21 5.28 -5.25 15.09
N ALA A 22 5.54 -6.54 14.92
CA ALA A 22 4.67 -7.60 15.45
C ALA A 22 4.64 -7.64 16.98
N GLU A 23 5.79 -7.44 17.66
CA GLU A 23 5.87 -7.34 19.13
C GLU A 23 5.09 -6.13 19.67
N LEU A 24 5.00 -5.04 18.89
CA LEU A 24 4.16 -3.89 19.20
C LEU A 24 2.64 -4.18 19.04
N GLY A 25 2.27 -5.30 18.41
CA GLY A 25 0.87 -5.69 18.21
C GLY A 25 0.14 -4.85 17.16
N VAL A 26 0.85 -4.39 16.13
CA VAL A 26 0.21 -3.62 15.04
C VAL A 26 -0.68 -4.52 14.18
N TRP A 27 -1.68 -3.92 13.54
CA TRP A 27 -2.59 -4.67 12.65
C TRP A 27 -1.99 -4.89 11.26
N MET A 28 -1.19 -3.94 10.80
CA MET A 28 -0.53 -3.98 9.49
C MET A 28 0.83 -3.28 9.56
N VAL A 29 1.79 -3.75 8.78
CA VAL A 29 3.12 -3.14 8.58
C VAL A 29 3.53 -3.29 7.11
N ASN A 30 4.42 -2.44 6.62
CA ASN A 30 4.89 -2.51 5.24
C ASN A 30 6.41 -2.47 5.06
N VAL A 31 6.82 -2.95 3.88
CA VAL A 31 8.20 -3.02 3.40
C VAL A 31 8.26 -2.56 1.94
N HIS A 32 9.38 -2.05 1.45
CA HIS A 32 9.52 -1.74 0.02
C HIS A 32 9.75 -3.01 -0.81
N ALA A 33 8.93 -3.26 -1.84
CA ALA A 33 9.13 -4.38 -2.76
C ALA A 33 10.44 -4.26 -3.56
N SER A 34 10.94 -3.04 -3.75
CA SER A 34 12.26 -2.77 -4.35
C SER A 34 13.43 -3.32 -3.55
N GLY A 35 13.23 -3.70 -2.28
CA GLY A 35 14.24 -4.42 -1.48
C GLY A 35 14.46 -5.88 -1.91
N GLY A 36 13.60 -6.38 -2.81
CA GLY A 36 13.75 -7.69 -3.44
C GLY A 36 13.09 -8.84 -2.68
N GLU A 37 12.93 -9.96 -3.39
CA GLU A 37 12.20 -11.14 -2.92
C GLU A 37 12.78 -11.72 -1.62
N ARG A 38 14.11 -11.82 -1.51
CA ARG A 38 14.77 -12.35 -0.30
C ARG A 38 14.46 -11.52 0.95
N MET A 39 14.38 -10.19 0.82
CA MET A 39 14.06 -9.31 1.95
C MET A 39 12.60 -9.51 2.38
N MET A 40 11.69 -9.56 1.40
CA MET A 40 10.26 -9.75 1.63
C MET A 40 9.95 -11.14 2.22
N ALA A 41 10.54 -12.20 1.67
CA ALA A 41 10.37 -13.57 2.17
C ALA A 41 10.88 -13.71 3.61
N ALA A 42 12.08 -13.21 3.93
CA ALA A 42 12.58 -13.23 5.30
C ALA A 42 11.67 -12.46 6.28
N SER A 43 11.07 -11.36 5.82
CA SER A 43 10.11 -10.58 6.60
C SER A 43 8.77 -11.31 6.78
N ARG A 44 8.36 -12.13 5.82
CA ARG A 44 7.16 -12.97 5.92
C ARG A 44 7.37 -14.18 6.83
N GLU A 45 8.52 -14.85 6.71
CA GLU A 45 8.89 -16.03 7.51
C GLU A 45 8.98 -15.69 9.00
N ILE A 46 9.60 -14.57 9.36
CA ILE A 46 9.77 -14.19 10.78
C ILE A 46 8.43 -13.89 11.50
N LEU A 47 7.35 -13.68 10.74
CA LEU A 47 6.00 -13.46 11.26
C LEU A 47 5.23 -14.76 11.49
N GLU A 48 5.68 -15.91 10.99
CA GLU A 48 4.99 -17.20 11.16
C GLU A 48 4.68 -17.58 12.60
N PRO A 49 5.59 -17.39 13.58
CA PRO A 49 5.33 -17.74 14.97
C PRO A 49 4.19 -16.95 15.63
N TYR A 50 3.79 -15.80 15.07
CA TYR A 50 2.68 -15.00 15.57
C TYR A 50 1.31 -15.56 15.11
N GLY A 51 1.30 -16.56 14.23
CA GLY A 51 0.09 -17.28 13.84
C GLY A 51 -0.96 -16.37 13.18
N LYS A 52 -2.22 -16.52 13.61
CA LYS A 52 -3.36 -15.78 13.06
C LYS A 52 -3.37 -14.30 13.43
N GLU A 53 -2.73 -13.95 14.54
CA GLU A 53 -2.66 -12.57 15.06
C GLU A 53 -1.45 -11.80 14.49
N ARG A 54 -0.69 -12.40 13.56
CA ARG A 54 0.42 -11.70 12.90
C ARG A 54 -0.11 -10.45 12.17
N PRO A 55 0.67 -9.35 12.12
CA PRO A 55 0.30 -8.21 11.30
C PRO A 55 0.20 -8.61 9.82
N LEU A 56 -0.70 -7.94 9.09
CA LEU A 56 -0.67 -7.96 7.64
C LEU A 56 0.65 -7.35 7.15
N LEU A 57 1.35 -8.04 6.26
CA LEU A 57 2.61 -7.59 5.69
C LEU A 57 2.40 -7.17 4.23
N ILE A 58 2.57 -5.88 3.97
CA ILE A 58 2.23 -5.24 2.70
C ILE A 58 3.48 -4.71 1.99
N GLY A 59 3.58 -4.92 0.68
CA GLY A 59 4.68 -4.43 -0.14
C GLY A 59 4.38 -3.04 -0.72
N VAL A 60 5.26 -2.06 -0.55
CA VAL A 60 5.18 -0.79 -1.28
C VAL A 60 5.79 -0.99 -2.67
N THR A 61 5.01 -0.69 -3.71
CA THR A 61 5.45 -0.76 -5.11
C THR A 61 6.17 0.53 -5.51
N VAL A 62 5.58 1.33 -6.41
CA VAL A 62 6.05 2.66 -6.77
C VAL A 62 5.30 3.68 -5.92
N LEU A 63 6.02 4.64 -5.34
CA LEU A 63 5.39 5.71 -4.56
C LEU A 63 4.48 6.54 -5.49
N THR A 64 3.30 6.92 -5.01
CA THR A 64 2.32 7.68 -5.82
C THR A 64 2.80 9.07 -6.23
N SER A 65 3.90 9.54 -5.66
CA SER A 65 4.59 10.79 -6.01
C SER A 65 5.56 10.65 -7.19
N MET A 66 5.82 9.43 -7.68
CA MET A 66 6.77 9.19 -8.77
C MET A 66 6.07 9.08 -10.13
N GLU A 67 6.67 9.69 -11.13
CA GLU A 67 6.31 9.59 -12.54
C GLU A 67 7.44 8.95 -13.36
N SER A 68 7.24 8.83 -14.67
CA SER A 68 8.23 8.23 -15.58
C SER A 68 9.59 8.92 -15.50
N ALA A 69 9.64 10.24 -15.30
CA ALA A 69 10.89 10.98 -15.17
C ALA A 69 11.65 10.61 -13.88
N ASP A 70 10.95 10.46 -12.76
CA ASP A 70 11.55 10.07 -11.47
C ASP A 70 12.08 8.63 -11.52
N LEU A 71 11.31 7.73 -12.15
CA LEU A 71 11.74 6.35 -12.37
C LEU A 71 12.99 6.26 -13.25
N GLN A 72 13.06 7.04 -14.32
CA GLN A 72 14.26 7.12 -15.17
C GLN A 72 15.46 7.63 -14.37
N GLY A 73 15.25 8.62 -13.48
CA GLY A 73 16.28 9.16 -12.60
C GLY A 73 16.93 8.12 -11.68
N ILE A 74 16.24 7.02 -11.37
CA ILE A 74 16.76 5.89 -10.58
C ILE A 74 17.09 4.65 -11.41
N GLY A 75 17.16 4.78 -12.74
CA GLY A 75 17.56 3.71 -13.65
C GLY A 75 16.44 2.73 -14.05
N ILE A 76 15.17 3.06 -13.77
CA ILE A 76 14.01 2.28 -14.21
C ILE A 76 13.47 2.86 -15.51
N LEU A 77 13.61 2.10 -16.60
CA LEU A 77 13.24 2.54 -17.95
C LEU A 77 11.87 2.02 -18.42
N SER A 78 11.29 1.05 -17.70
CA SER A 78 9.95 0.53 -18.00
C SER A 78 8.88 1.55 -17.65
N ALA A 79 7.69 1.43 -18.27
CA ALA A 79 6.56 2.25 -17.88
C ALA A 79 6.22 2.07 -16.38
N PRO A 80 5.73 3.11 -15.68
CA PRO A 80 5.38 3.01 -14.26
C PRO A 80 4.44 1.84 -13.94
N GLN A 81 3.42 1.63 -14.77
CA GLN A 81 2.42 0.57 -14.59
C GLN A 81 3.06 -0.83 -14.68
N ASP A 82 3.96 -1.03 -15.64
CA ASP A 82 4.69 -2.29 -15.80
C ASP A 82 5.61 -2.56 -14.61
N HIS A 83 6.25 -1.51 -14.09
CA HIS A 83 7.11 -1.62 -12.93
C HIS A 83 6.31 -1.92 -11.64
N VAL A 84 5.14 -1.29 -11.48
CA VAL A 84 4.21 -1.61 -10.39
C VAL A 84 3.77 -3.06 -10.45
N LEU A 85 3.33 -3.55 -11.62
CA LEU A 85 2.93 -4.95 -11.78
C LEU A 85 4.08 -5.92 -11.47
N ARG A 86 5.30 -5.60 -11.92
CA ARG A 86 6.51 -6.37 -11.61
C ARG A 86 6.75 -6.48 -10.11
N LEU A 87 6.77 -5.34 -9.41
CA LEU A 87 7.00 -5.31 -7.96
C LEU A 87 5.86 -5.98 -7.17
N ALA A 88 4.61 -5.80 -7.60
CA ALA A 88 3.47 -6.43 -6.95
C ALA A 88 3.45 -7.95 -7.14
N THR A 89 3.83 -8.42 -8.33
CA THR A 89 4.03 -9.85 -8.60
C THR A 89 5.14 -10.42 -7.72
N LEU A 90 6.26 -9.69 -7.57
CA LEU A 90 7.36 -10.10 -6.70
C LEU A 90 6.91 -10.21 -5.22
N ALA A 91 6.12 -9.25 -4.74
CA ALA A 91 5.56 -9.28 -3.39
C ALA A 91 4.64 -10.49 -3.17
N LYS A 92 3.77 -10.79 -4.15
CA LYS A 92 2.92 -11.99 -4.09
C LYS A 92 3.74 -13.28 -4.06
N ASN A 93 4.76 -13.39 -4.90
CA ASN A 93 5.64 -14.56 -4.94
C ASN A 93 6.43 -14.74 -3.62
N ALA A 94 6.82 -13.65 -2.98
CA ALA A 94 7.43 -13.65 -1.66
C ALA A 94 6.46 -13.97 -0.50
N GLY A 95 5.17 -14.21 -0.79
CA GLY A 95 4.17 -14.60 0.20
C GLY A 95 3.61 -13.46 1.05
N LEU A 96 3.76 -12.20 0.62
CA LEU A 96 3.14 -11.06 1.28
C LEU A 96 1.62 -11.07 1.11
N ASP A 97 0.92 -10.36 1.99
CA ASP A 97 -0.55 -10.33 2.02
C ASP A 97 -1.15 -9.40 0.97
N GLY A 98 -0.34 -8.48 0.43
CA GLY A 98 -0.82 -7.44 -0.46
C GLY A 98 0.22 -6.38 -0.79
N VAL A 99 -0.23 -5.31 -1.44
CA VAL A 99 0.59 -4.17 -1.80
C VAL A 99 -0.07 -2.82 -1.53
N VAL A 100 0.77 -1.80 -1.37
CA VAL A 100 0.38 -0.41 -1.57
C VAL A 100 0.47 -0.09 -3.06
N CYS A 101 -0.63 0.39 -3.64
CA CYS A 101 -0.73 0.81 -5.05
C CYS A 101 -1.66 2.01 -5.21
N SER A 102 -1.60 2.68 -6.35
CA SER A 102 -2.58 3.71 -6.68
C SER A 102 -3.94 3.10 -7.05
N ALA A 103 -5.00 3.91 -6.98
CA ALA A 103 -6.35 3.45 -7.31
C ALA A 103 -6.48 3.03 -8.78
N GLN A 104 -5.70 3.66 -9.67
CA GLN A 104 -5.70 3.36 -11.11
C GLN A 104 -5.11 1.97 -11.42
N GLU A 105 -4.24 1.46 -10.56
CA GLU A 105 -3.61 0.14 -10.72
C GLU A 105 -4.47 -0.99 -10.14
N ALA A 106 -5.48 -0.68 -9.32
CA ALA A 106 -6.16 -1.66 -8.50
C ALA A 106 -6.83 -2.78 -9.31
N SER A 107 -7.58 -2.43 -10.37
CA SER A 107 -8.28 -3.42 -11.19
C SER A 107 -7.33 -4.36 -11.91
N LEU A 108 -6.23 -3.82 -12.45
CA LEU A 108 -5.19 -4.61 -13.12
C LEU A 108 -4.51 -5.57 -12.13
N LEU A 109 -4.18 -5.10 -10.94
CA LEU A 109 -3.55 -5.91 -9.90
C LEU A 109 -4.48 -7.01 -9.40
N LYS A 110 -5.77 -6.72 -9.16
CA LYS A 110 -6.74 -7.77 -8.79
C LYS A 110 -6.89 -8.83 -9.88
N GLN A 111 -6.87 -8.43 -11.15
CA GLN A 111 -6.94 -9.38 -12.27
C GLN A 111 -5.74 -10.34 -12.30
N HIS A 112 -4.53 -9.85 -12.06
CA HIS A 112 -3.30 -10.66 -12.15
C HIS A 112 -2.97 -11.41 -10.85
N LEU A 113 -3.25 -10.77 -9.71
CA LEU A 113 -2.79 -11.21 -8.40
C LEU A 113 -3.91 -11.86 -7.57
N GLY A 114 -5.16 -11.78 -8.03
CA GLY A 114 -6.31 -12.43 -7.41
C GLY A 114 -7.00 -11.57 -6.35
N ARG A 115 -8.25 -11.94 -6.03
CA ARG A 115 -9.13 -11.15 -5.15
C ARG A 115 -8.63 -11.06 -3.71
N GLU A 116 -7.99 -12.11 -3.21
CA GLU A 116 -7.47 -12.19 -1.84
C GLU A 116 -6.22 -11.32 -1.60
N PHE A 117 -5.51 -10.94 -2.67
CA PHE A 117 -4.31 -10.12 -2.56
C PHE A 117 -4.69 -8.68 -2.23
N LYS A 118 -4.31 -8.22 -1.04
CA LYS A 118 -4.82 -6.97 -0.46
C LYS A 118 -4.24 -5.74 -1.16
N LEU A 119 -5.06 -4.77 -1.47
CA LEU A 119 -4.68 -3.50 -2.08
C LEU A 119 -4.97 -2.36 -1.11
N VAL A 120 -3.89 -1.72 -0.66
CA VAL A 120 -3.94 -0.54 0.20
C VAL A 120 -3.68 0.69 -0.66
N THR A 121 -4.65 1.60 -0.73
CA THR A 121 -4.63 2.67 -1.73
C THR A 121 -4.58 4.06 -1.08
N PRO A 122 -3.42 4.74 -1.10
CA PRO A 122 -3.32 6.14 -0.70
C PRO A 122 -3.74 7.09 -1.82
N GLY A 123 -3.78 8.38 -1.51
CA GLY A 123 -4.04 9.42 -2.52
C GLY A 123 -5.50 9.60 -2.89
N ILE A 124 -6.41 9.08 -2.06
CA ILE A 124 -7.86 9.19 -2.22
C ILE A 124 -8.34 10.53 -1.69
N ARG A 125 -9.25 11.18 -2.42
CA ARG A 125 -9.88 12.44 -1.99
C ARG A 125 -11.39 12.37 -2.17
N PRO A 126 -12.18 12.76 -1.15
CA PRO A 126 -13.61 12.96 -1.30
C PRO A 126 -13.93 13.95 -2.41
N ALA A 127 -15.12 13.80 -3.01
CA ALA A 127 -15.60 14.76 -4.00
C ALA A 127 -15.63 16.18 -3.39
N GLY A 128 -15.11 17.17 -4.11
CA GLY A 128 -15.06 18.57 -3.67
C GLY A 128 -13.88 18.96 -2.75
N SER A 129 -12.98 18.02 -2.40
CA SER A 129 -11.77 18.34 -1.62
C SER A 129 -10.64 18.97 -2.46
N GLU A 130 -9.83 19.83 -1.84
CA GLU A 130 -8.62 20.41 -2.48
C GLU A 130 -7.60 19.33 -2.89
N GLN A 131 -6.88 19.57 -4.01
CA GLN A 131 -6.01 18.58 -4.67
C GLN A 131 -4.58 18.48 -4.10
N GLY A 132 -4.02 19.55 -3.52
CA GLY A 132 -2.66 19.56 -2.96
C GLY A 132 -1.56 19.07 -3.91
N ASP A 133 -0.59 18.32 -3.39
CA ASP A 133 0.54 17.69 -4.11
C ASP A 133 0.21 16.31 -4.72
N GLN A 134 -1.03 15.82 -4.56
CA GLN A 134 -1.43 14.50 -5.06
C GLN A 134 -1.86 14.59 -6.53
N ARG A 135 -1.17 13.88 -7.42
CA ARG A 135 -1.36 14.00 -8.88
C ARG A 135 -2.40 13.04 -9.48
N ARG A 136 -2.63 11.88 -8.86
CA ARG A 136 -3.56 10.84 -9.35
C ARG A 136 -4.69 10.63 -8.32
N ILE A 137 -5.80 11.35 -8.49
CA ILE A 137 -6.89 11.38 -7.52
C ILE A 137 -8.05 10.51 -8.00
N MET A 138 -8.59 9.68 -7.10
CA MET A 138 -9.89 9.03 -7.23
C MET A 138 -10.72 9.31 -5.99
N THR A 139 -12.05 9.28 -6.15
CA THR A 139 -12.98 9.30 -5.01
C THR A 139 -12.95 7.98 -4.25
N PRO A 140 -13.36 7.94 -2.97
CA PRO A 140 -13.46 6.70 -2.21
C PRO A 140 -14.26 5.61 -2.92
N ALA A 141 -15.47 5.92 -3.39
CA ALA A 141 -16.34 4.97 -4.08
C ALA A 141 -15.71 4.41 -5.37
N GLN A 142 -15.04 5.25 -6.15
CA GLN A 142 -14.33 4.80 -7.36
C GLN A 142 -13.17 3.84 -7.02
N ALA A 143 -12.39 4.13 -5.98
CA ALA A 143 -11.27 3.28 -5.60
C ALA A 143 -11.73 1.90 -5.11
N ILE A 144 -12.78 1.83 -4.30
CA ILE A 144 -13.38 0.56 -3.88
C ILE A 144 -13.95 -0.20 -5.10
N ALA A 145 -14.67 0.48 -5.99
CA ALA A 145 -15.18 -0.14 -7.22
C ALA A 145 -14.06 -0.67 -8.12
N SER A 146 -12.91 -0.01 -8.14
CA SER A 146 -11.70 -0.47 -8.86
C SER A 146 -11.00 -1.64 -8.18
N GLY A 147 -11.34 -1.96 -6.92
CA GLY A 147 -10.86 -3.14 -6.20
C GLY A 147 -9.89 -2.85 -5.05
N SER A 148 -9.78 -1.60 -4.58
CA SER A 148 -9.08 -1.29 -3.34
C SER A 148 -9.76 -1.98 -2.15
N ASP A 149 -8.97 -2.57 -1.24
CA ASP A 149 -9.50 -3.15 0.01
C ASP A 149 -9.43 -2.14 1.17
N TYR A 150 -8.45 -1.24 1.14
CA TYR A 150 -8.27 -0.19 2.15
C TYR A 150 -7.92 1.14 1.49
N LEU A 151 -8.48 2.23 2.03
CA LEU A 151 -8.22 3.59 1.58
C LEU A 151 -7.40 4.33 2.65
N VAL A 152 -6.27 4.91 2.25
CA VAL A 152 -5.45 5.75 3.14
C VAL A 152 -5.73 7.21 2.82
N ILE A 153 -6.45 7.88 3.74
CA ILE A 153 -6.91 9.26 3.60
C ILE A 153 -6.32 10.09 4.74
N GLY A 154 -5.53 11.11 4.40
CA GLY A 154 -4.88 12.01 5.36
C GLY A 154 -5.59 13.36 5.42
N ARG A 155 -4.97 14.37 4.79
CA ARG A 155 -5.41 15.79 4.83
C ARG A 155 -6.91 16.04 4.62
N PRO A 156 -7.63 15.38 3.69
CA PRO A 156 -9.06 15.62 3.53
C PRO A 156 -9.87 15.41 4.82
N ILE A 157 -9.43 14.50 5.70
CA ILE A 157 -10.03 14.27 7.01
C ILE A 157 -9.35 15.14 8.06
N THR A 158 -8.02 15.09 8.16
CA THR A 158 -7.29 15.69 9.28
C THR A 158 -7.26 17.22 9.28
N GLN A 159 -7.56 17.86 8.14
CA GLN A 159 -7.63 19.32 8.00
C GLN A 159 -9.06 19.84 7.85
N ALA A 160 -10.05 18.96 7.91
CA ALA A 160 -11.46 19.38 7.88
C ALA A 160 -11.83 20.11 9.17
N ALA A 161 -12.76 21.06 9.07
CA ALA A 161 -13.33 21.72 10.25
C ALA A 161 -14.08 20.72 11.17
N HIS A 162 -14.70 19.71 10.56
CA HIS A 162 -15.45 18.63 11.23
C HIS A 162 -14.99 17.26 10.69
N PRO A 163 -13.85 16.72 11.15
CA PRO A 163 -13.28 15.46 10.65
C PRO A 163 -14.21 14.25 10.76
N GLU A 164 -15.04 14.21 11.80
CA GLU A 164 -16.05 13.17 12.06
C GLU A 164 -17.13 13.13 10.97
N VAL A 165 -17.59 14.31 10.52
CA VAL A 165 -18.59 14.42 9.44
C VAL A 165 -18.01 13.94 8.12
N VAL A 166 -16.78 14.35 7.80
CA VAL A 166 -16.09 13.89 6.58
C VAL A 166 -15.90 12.37 6.59
N LEU A 167 -15.54 11.79 7.73
CA LEU A 167 -15.44 10.33 7.88
C LEU A 167 -16.79 9.65 7.67
N GLU A 168 -17.88 10.17 8.25
CA GLU A 168 -19.23 9.63 8.09
C GLU A 168 -19.71 9.69 6.63
N GLU A 169 -19.47 10.81 5.93
CA GLU A 169 -19.80 10.97 4.52
C GLU A 169 -19.02 9.99 3.63
N ILE A 170 -17.71 9.84 3.86
CA ILE A 170 -16.88 8.87 3.15
C ILE A 170 -17.43 7.47 3.38
N ASN A 171 -17.65 7.06 4.64
CA ASN A 171 -18.13 5.73 4.97
C ASN A 171 -19.50 5.45 4.35
N SER A 172 -20.42 6.40 4.41
CA SER A 172 -21.76 6.27 3.83
C SER A 172 -21.73 6.14 2.31
N SER A 173 -20.71 6.69 1.63
CA SER A 173 -20.53 6.54 0.17
C SER A 173 -20.04 5.15 -0.27
N LEU A 174 -19.62 4.30 0.67
CA LEU A 174 -19.08 2.96 0.39
C LEU A 174 -20.08 1.84 0.69
N VAL A 175 -21.25 2.16 1.27
CA VAL A 175 -22.32 1.22 1.64
C VAL A 175 -23.30 1.03 0.48
#